data_AF-A0A7R8YL87-F1
#
_entry.id   AF-A0A7R8YL87-F1
#
_cell.length_a   1.000
_cell.length_b   1.000
_cell.length_c   1.000
_cell.angle_alpha   90.00
_cell.angle_beta   90.00
_cell.angle_gamma   90.00
#
_symmetry.space_group_name_H-M   'P 1'
#
loop_
_entity.id
_entity.type
_entity.pdbx_description
1 polymer ?
#
loop_
_entity_poly.entity_id
_entity_poly.type
_entity_poly.pdbx_seq_one_letter_code
_entity_poly.pdbx_strand_id
1 'polypeptide(L)'
;MHPLELSVFIFGVFVSTTFAAEPNCAQPPPPANIQQCCNNQVFAELGPKCVSKIPAATAGMPRPVAMCFGECMFNETGLSVNGQIQLDKAKSILTEKFKAIPEFVAPFEQALTKCDKIIKERMASAKPPANMPPIPCNAMADIIASCTMLEAFINCPDSKWQNNEACNNAKQYFKSCPMPPPPKA
;
A
#
# COMPACT_ATOMS: atom_id res chain seq x y z
N MET A 1 22.90 4.57 72.87
CA MET A 1 21.46 4.52 72.52
C MET A 1 21.23 5.61 71.47
N HIS A 2 20.96 5.19 70.22
CA HIS A 2 20.53 6.05 69.11
C HIS A 2 19.04 6.42 69.27
N PRO A 3 18.57 7.46 68.56
CA PRO A 3 17.53 7.21 67.58
C PRO A 3 17.95 7.67 66.17
N LEU A 4 17.67 6.79 65.20
CA LEU A 4 17.75 7.03 63.76
C LEU A 4 16.42 7.64 63.29
N GLU A 5 16.49 8.78 62.60
CA GLU A 5 15.40 9.32 61.78
C GLU A 5 15.25 8.48 60.50
N LEU A 6 14.07 7.89 60.29
CA LEU A 6 13.72 7.15 59.07
C LEU A 6 13.05 8.09 58.07
N SER A 7 13.81 8.59 57.10
CA SER A 7 13.25 9.29 55.92
C SER A 7 12.74 8.27 54.90
N VAL A 8 11.42 8.13 54.81
CA VAL A 8 10.75 7.29 53.79
C VAL A 8 10.71 8.06 52.46
N PHE A 9 11.57 7.69 51.50
CA PHE A 9 11.49 8.16 50.12
C PHE A 9 10.54 7.26 49.32
N ILE A 10 9.32 7.75 49.06
CA ILE A 10 8.39 7.12 48.12
C ILE A 10 8.84 7.51 46.70
N PHE A 11 9.55 6.62 46.02
CA PHE A 11 9.80 6.75 44.57
C PHE A 11 8.51 6.38 43.83
N GLY A 12 7.74 7.39 43.42
CA GLY A 12 6.63 7.24 42.50
C GLY A 12 7.13 6.81 41.12
N VAL A 13 6.85 5.58 40.72
CA VAL A 13 7.09 5.10 39.36
C VAL A 13 6.07 5.76 38.44
N PHE A 14 6.47 6.86 37.79
CA PHE A 14 5.73 7.43 36.66
C PHE A 14 5.88 6.48 35.47
N VAL A 15 4.87 5.65 35.25
CA VAL A 15 4.71 4.92 33.98
C VAL A 15 4.26 5.92 32.93
N SER A 16 5.22 6.54 32.26
CA SER A 16 4.95 7.38 31.08
C SER A 16 4.54 6.46 29.92
N THR A 17 3.25 6.22 29.76
CA THR A 17 2.70 5.64 28.54
C THR A 17 2.91 6.64 27.41
N THR A 18 3.94 6.42 26.59
CA THR A 18 4.13 7.15 25.34
C THR A 18 3.05 6.71 24.36
N PHE A 19 1.97 7.49 24.26
CA PHE A 19 1.02 7.35 23.17
C PHE A 19 1.74 7.75 21.88
N ALA A 20 1.94 6.79 20.96
CA ALA A 20 2.44 7.10 19.63
C ALA A 20 1.45 8.06 18.96
N ALA A 21 1.94 9.21 18.48
CA ALA A 21 1.10 10.18 17.77
C ALA A 21 0.44 9.53 16.56
N GLU A 22 -0.87 9.75 16.37
CA GLU A 22 -1.59 9.24 15.20
C GLU A 22 -1.06 9.91 13.91
N PRO A 23 -0.87 9.15 12.82
CA PRO A 23 -0.32 9.70 11.59
C PRO A 23 -1.30 10.68 10.92
N ASN A 24 -0.79 11.85 10.52
CA ASN A 24 -1.58 12.83 9.77
C ASN A 24 -1.82 12.35 8.33
N CYS A 25 -2.99 11.78 8.05
CA CYS A 25 -3.33 11.26 6.72
C CYS A 25 -3.36 12.32 5.60
N ALA A 26 -3.39 13.61 5.92
CA ALA A 26 -3.25 14.68 4.92
C ALA A 26 -1.79 14.88 4.43
N GLN A 27 -0.81 14.32 5.14
CA GLN A 27 0.62 14.45 4.85
C GLN A 27 1.26 13.08 4.60
N PRO A 28 1.22 12.57 3.36
CA PRO A 28 1.83 11.29 3.02
C PRO A 28 3.35 11.36 3.06
N PRO A 29 4.03 10.24 3.41
CA PRO A 29 5.48 10.15 3.34
C PRO A 29 5.99 10.40 1.91
N PRO A 30 7.17 11.03 1.74
CA PRO A 30 7.72 11.32 0.43
C PRO A 30 7.97 10.02 -0.37
N PRO A 31 7.63 9.98 -1.67
CA PRO A 31 7.75 8.76 -2.48
C PRO A 31 9.19 8.24 -2.61
N ALA A 32 10.16 9.13 -2.48
CA ALA A 32 11.57 8.92 -2.83
C ALA A 32 12.25 7.78 -2.07
N ASN A 33 11.67 7.26 -0.99
CA ASN A 33 12.26 6.18 -0.19
C ASN A 33 11.37 4.93 -0.08
N ILE A 34 10.09 5.01 -0.48
CA ILE A 34 9.11 3.95 -0.23
C ILE A 34 9.38 2.73 -1.13
N GLN A 35 9.83 2.96 -2.37
CA GLN A 35 10.16 1.88 -3.31
C GLN A 35 11.33 1.00 -2.85
N GLN A 36 12.22 1.55 -2.02
CA GLN A 36 13.38 0.82 -1.49
C GLN A 36 13.03 0.06 -0.21
N CYS A 37 11.91 0.38 0.45
CA CYS A 37 11.56 -0.21 1.74
C CYS A 37 11.22 -1.69 1.66
N CYS A 38 10.63 -2.13 0.55
CA CYS A 38 10.35 -3.52 0.31
C CYS A 38 11.10 -3.97 -0.94
N ASN A 39 12.19 -4.73 -0.77
CA ASN A 39 12.97 -5.23 -1.89
C ASN A 39 12.21 -6.34 -2.62
N ASN A 40 11.30 -5.95 -3.50
CA ASN A 40 10.69 -6.82 -4.48
C ASN A 40 11.21 -6.44 -5.87
N GLN A 41 11.74 -7.42 -6.58
CA GLN A 41 12.27 -7.20 -7.93
C GLN A 41 11.17 -6.97 -8.97
N VAL A 42 9.91 -7.33 -8.63
CA VAL A 42 8.76 -7.22 -9.51
C VAL A 42 8.41 -5.76 -9.84
N PHE A 43 8.35 -4.87 -8.85
CA PHE A 43 8.11 -3.44 -9.15
C PHE A 43 9.28 -2.81 -9.88
N ALA A 44 10.52 -3.25 -9.61
CA ALA A 44 11.70 -2.75 -10.30
C ALA A 44 11.72 -3.12 -11.79
N GLU A 45 11.25 -4.32 -12.15
CA GLU A 45 11.17 -4.78 -13.54
C GLU A 45 9.99 -4.18 -14.30
N LEU A 46 8.79 -4.23 -13.71
CA LEU A 46 7.55 -3.84 -14.40
C LEU A 46 7.26 -2.34 -14.33
N GLY A 47 7.77 -1.66 -13.30
CA GLY A 47 7.55 -0.24 -13.07
C GLY A 47 7.94 0.64 -14.26
N PRO A 48 9.19 0.58 -14.77
CA PRO A 48 9.61 1.37 -15.93
C PRO A 48 8.76 1.09 -17.18
N LYS A 49 8.41 -0.18 -17.42
CA LYS A 49 7.55 -0.59 -18.53
C LYS A 49 6.19 0.07 -18.44
N CYS A 50 5.57 0.06 -17.26
CA CYS A 50 4.26 0.66 -17.06
C CYS A 50 4.29 2.19 -17.07
N VAL A 51 5.30 2.83 -16.48
CA VAL A 51 5.47 4.29 -16.54
C VAL A 51 5.55 4.78 -17.99
N SER A 52 6.27 4.07 -18.86
CA SER A 52 6.39 4.45 -20.28
C SER A 52 5.07 4.39 -21.07
N LYS A 53 4.08 3.63 -20.57
CA LYS A 53 2.76 3.44 -21.19
C LYS A 53 1.70 4.40 -20.67
N ILE A 54 1.98 5.15 -19.61
CA ILE A 54 1.03 6.14 -19.08
C ILE A 54 0.94 7.29 -20.09
N PRO A 55 -0.25 7.62 -20.62
CA PRO A 55 -0.41 8.71 -21.58
C PRO A 55 0.14 10.03 -21.01
N ALA A 56 0.83 10.83 -21.83
CA ALA A 56 1.34 12.15 -21.43
C ALA A 56 0.24 13.13 -20.98
N ALA A 57 -1.01 12.93 -21.43
CA ALA A 57 -2.20 13.62 -20.92
C ALA A 57 -2.41 13.42 -19.40
N THR A 58 -1.77 12.39 -18.86
CA THR A 58 -1.42 12.06 -17.47
C THR A 58 -0.76 13.14 -16.63
N ALA A 59 0.19 13.84 -17.27
CA ALA A 59 1.24 14.59 -16.62
C ALA A 59 0.72 15.91 -16.06
N GLY A 60 0.89 16.12 -14.75
CA GLY A 60 0.45 17.34 -14.05
C GLY A 60 -0.97 17.29 -13.48
N MET A 61 -1.74 16.21 -13.70
CA MET A 61 -3.01 16.01 -13.00
C MET A 61 -2.77 15.58 -11.54
N PRO A 62 -3.53 16.11 -10.55
CA PRO A 62 -3.37 15.76 -9.15
C PRO A 62 -3.75 14.30 -8.90
N ARG A 63 -2.75 13.41 -8.79
CA ARG A 63 -2.90 11.95 -8.66
C ARG A 63 -4.14 11.39 -9.38
N PRO A 64 -4.07 11.32 -10.72
CA PRO A 64 -4.53 10.12 -11.39
C PRO A 64 -3.51 9.65 -12.43
N VAL A 65 -2.23 10.01 -12.29
CA VAL A 65 -1.12 9.18 -12.83
C VAL A 65 -1.22 7.74 -12.27
N ALA A 66 -1.87 7.60 -11.10
CA ALA A 66 -2.27 6.33 -10.53
C ALA A 66 -3.17 5.52 -11.45
N MET A 67 -4.11 6.15 -12.19
CA MET A 67 -5.31 5.46 -12.69
C MET A 67 -5.09 4.40 -13.77
N CYS A 68 -3.90 4.28 -14.32
CA CYS A 68 -3.57 3.22 -15.28
C CYS A 68 -2.33 2.41 -14.89
N PHE A 69 -1.60 2.82 -13.86
CA PHE A 69 -0.35 2.15 -13.49
C PHE A 69 -0.64 0.77 -12.91
N GLY A 70 -1.61 0.69 -12.00
CA GLY A 70 -2.06 -0.56 -11.40
C GLY A 70 -2.67 -1.50 -12.45
N GLU A 71 -3.51 -0.97 -13.35
CA GLU A 71 -4.03 -1.77 -14.47
C GLU A 71 -2.89 -2.34 -15.33
N CYS A 72 -1.91 -1.50 -15.70
CA CYS A 72 -0.77 -1.96 -16.48
C CYS A 72 -0.03 -3.12 -15.78
N MET A 73 0.28 -2.97 -14.49
CA MET A 73 0.96 -4.00 -13.71
C MET A 73 0.17 -5.33 -13.71
N PHE A 74 -1.15 -5.25 -13.58
CA PHE A 74 -2.01 -6.43 -13.60
C PHE A 74 -2.12 -7.07 -14.99
N ASN A 75 -2.15 -6.28 -16.05
CA ASN A 75 -2.16 -6.79 -17.41
C ASN A 75 -0.81 -7.46 -17.76
N GLU A 76 0.32 -6.85 -17.37
CA GLU A 76 1.68 -7.39 -17.63
C GLU A 76 1.96 -8.70 -16.89
N THR A 77 1.36 -8.85 -15.70
CA THR A 77 1.42 -10.11 -14.94
C THR A 77 0.40 -11.14 -15.42
N GLY A 78 -0.64 -10.73 -16.14
CA GLY A 78 -1.78 -11.58 -16.51
C GLY A 78 -2.82 -11.73 -15.39
N LEU A 79 -2.67 -11.01 -14.29
CA LEU A 79 -3.66 -10.94 -13.19
C LEU A 79 -4.94 -10.23 -13.61
N SER A 80 -4.90 -9.43 -14.67
CA SER A 80 -6.07 -8.88 -15.35
C SER A 80 -6.05 -9.31 -16.81
N VAL A 81 -7.18 -9.86 -17.28
CA VAL A 81 -7.41 -10.22 -18.67
C VAL A 81 -8.75 -9.65 -19.10
N ASN A 82 -8.76 -8.86 -20.18
CA ASN A 82 -9.97 -8.19 -20.68
C ASN A 82 -10.68 -7.36 -19.58
N GLY A 83 -9.91 -6.73 -18.70
CA GLY A 83 -10.43 -5.91 -17.61
C GLY A 83 -11.01 -6.69 -16.42
N GLN A 84 -10.82 -8.02 -16.38
CA GLN A 84 -11.29 -8.87 -15.29
C GLN A 84 -10.12 -9.46 -14.50
N ILE A 85 -10.20 -9.32 -13.17
CA ILE A 85 -9.22 -9.88 -12.24
C ILE A 85 -9.33 -11.40 -12.19
N GLN A 86 -8.20 -12.08 -12.39
CA GLN A 86 -8.08 -13.53 -12.45
C GLN A 86 -7.85 -14.13 -11.05
N LEU A 87 -8.80 -13.97 -10.13
CA LEU A 87 -8.65 -14.44 -8.74
C LEU A 87 -8.35 -15.94 -8.65
N ASP A 88 -9.12 -16.78 -9.34
CA ASP A 88 -8.98 -18.25 -9.29
C ASP A 88 -7.62 -18.75 -9.79
N LYS A 89 -6.97 -17.96 -10.66
CA LYS A 89 -5.67 -18.28 -11.26
C LYS A 89 -4.53 -17.49 -10.60
N ALA A 90 -4.83 -16.58 -9.68
CA ALA A 90 -3.87 -15.62 -9.13
C ALA A 90 -2.65 -16.33 -8.56
N LYS A 91 -2.84 -17.39 -7.77
CA LYS A 91 -1.74 -18.19 -7.22
C LYS A 91 -0.79 -18.74 -8.29
N SER A 92 -1.35 -19.34 -9.34
CA SER A 92 -0.56 -19.92 -10.43
C SER A 92 0.21 -18.85 -11.19
N ILE A 93 -0.46 -17.75 -11.51
CA ILE A 93 0.12 -16.60 -12.22
C ILE A 93 1.25 -15.99 -11.39
N LEU A 94 1.01 -15.72 -10.11
CA LEU A 94 1.99 -15.16 -9.19
C LEU A 94 3.17 -16.12 -8.99
N THR A 95 2.91 -17.41 -8.82
CA THR A 95 3.98 -18.42 -8.71
C THR A 95 4.89 -18.41 -9.94
N GLU A 96 4.32 -18.22 -11.14
CA GLU A 96 5.09 -18.16 -12.37
C GLU A 96 5.88 -16.85 -12.50
N LYS A 97 5.24 -15.71 -12.21
CA LYS A 97 5.87 -14.39 -12.34
C LYS A 97 6.90 -14.14 -11.23
N PHE A 98 6.71 -14.69 -10.05
CA PHE A 98 7.54 -14.45 -8.86
C PHE A 98 8.46 -15.64 -8.56
N LYS A 99 8.81 -16.47 -9.56
CA LYS A 99 9.71 -17.63 -9.37
C LYS A 99 11.03 -17.26 -8.67
N ALA A 100 11.56 -16.06 -8.93
CA ALA A 100 12.80 -15.57 -8.32
C ALA A 100 12.61 -15.00 -6.90
N ILE A 101 11.37 -14.72 -6.49
CA ILE A 101 10.99 -14.13 -5.20
C ILE A 101 9.72 -14.80 -4.62
N PRO A 102 9.72 -16.13 -4.43
CA PRO A 102 8.52 -16.91 -4.09
C PRO A 102 7.84 -16.47 -2.77
N GLU A 103 8.59 -15.85 -1.87
CA GLU A 103 8.09 -15.26 -0.61
C GLU A 103 7.01 -14.18 -0.81
N PHE A 104 6.89 -13.60 -2.00
CA PHE A 104 5.86 -12.60 -2.31
C PHE A 104 4.56 -13.19 -2.87
N VAL A 105 4.53 -14.47 -3.24
CA VAL A 105 3.35 -15.09 -3.86
C VAL A 105 2.14 -15.03 -2.92
N ALA A 106 2.27 -15.57 -1.70
CA ALA A 106 1.17 -15.61 -0.75
C ALA A 106 0.72 -14.21 -0.27
N PRO A 107 1.62 -13.27 0.10
CA PRO A 107 1.21 -11.90 0.44
C PRO A 107 0.44 -11.20 -0.68
N PHE A 108 0.88 -11.32 -1.94
CA PHE A 108 0.17 -10.71 -3.07
C PHE A 108 -1.18 -11.37 -3.35
N GLU A 109 -1.27 -12.71 -3.27
CA GLU A 109 -2.52 -13.44 -3.49
C GLU A 109 -3.59 -13.06 -2.44
N GLN A 110 -3.19 -12.99 -1.17
CA GLN A 110 -4.05 -12.57 -0.06
C GLN A 110 -4.48 -11.12 -0.21
N ALA A 111 -3.53 -10.23 -0.54
CA ALA A 111 -3.80 -8.83 -0.81
C ALA A 111 -4.82 -8.65 -1.95
N LEU A 112 -4.63 -9.37 -3.06
CA LEU A 112 -5.51 -9.30 -4.23
C LEU A 112 -6.94 -9.70 -3.87
N THR A 113 -7.09 -10.83 -3.18
CA THR A 113 -8.39 -11.35 -2.74
C THR A 113 -9.09 -10.38 -1.79
N LYS A 114 -8.35 -9.85 -0.80
CA LYS A 114 -8.86 -8.88 0.16
C LYS A 114 -9.33 -7.60 -0.54
N CYS A 115 -8.51 -7.06 -1.44
CA CYS A 115 -8.77 -5.82 -2.14
C CYS A 115 -9.94 -5.93 -3.12
N ASP A 116 -10.02 -7.01 -3.90
CA ASP A 116 -11.15 -7.24 -4.81
C ASP A 116 -12.48 -7.21 -4.06
N LYS A 117 -12.56 -7.91 -2.92
CA LYS A 117 -13.74 -7.91 -2.06
C LYS A 117 -14.09 -6.51 -1.54
N ILE A 118 -13.15 -5.85 -0.86
CA ILE A 118 -13.39 -4.55 -0.23
C ILE A 118 -13.81 -3.50 -1.26
N ILE A 119 -13.15 -3.47 -2.42
CA ILE A 119 -13.43 -2.47 -3.45
C ILE A 119 -14.77 -2.74 -4.12
N LYS A 120 -15.11 -4.00 -4.45
CA LYS A 120 -16.44 -4.32 -4.99
C LYS A 120 -17.55 -3.94 -4.02
N GLU A 121 -17.40 -4.23 -2.73
CA GLU A 121 -18.37 -3.86 -1.69
C GLU A 121 -18.53 -2.33 -1.58
N ARG A 122 -17.42 -1.57 -1.56
CA ARG A 122 -17.47 -0.10 -1.49
C ARG A 122 -18.05 0.54 -2.74
N MET A 123 -17.72 0.00 -3.91
CA MET A 123 -18.13 0.57 -5.19
C MET A 123 -19.54 0.15 -5.61
N ALA A 124 -20.10 -0.93 -5.05
CA ALA A 124 -21.48 -1.34 -5.32
C ALA A 124 -22.52 -0.24 -5.05
N SER A 125 -22.22 0.66 -4.11
CA SER A 125 -23.08 1.79 -3.71
C SER A 125 -22.55 3.15 -4.14
N ALA A 126 -21.37 3.21 -4.78
CA ALA A 126 -20.72 4.46 -5.14
C ALA A 126 -21.25 4.97 -6.48
N LYS A 127 -21.66 6.25 -6.52
CA LYS A 127 -21.93 6.93 -7.79
C LYS A 127 -20.65 7.65 -8.25
N PRO A 128 -20.22 7.47 -9.50
CA PRO A 128 -19.11 8.26 -10.03
C PRO A 128 -19.48 9.75 -9.98
N PRO A 129 -18.51 10.65 -9.74
CA PRO A 129 -18.75 12.09 -9.78
C PRO A 129 -19.32 12.49 -11.15
N ALA A 130 -20.34 13.35 -11.17
CA ALA A 130 -21.03 13.76 -12.40
C ALA A 130 -20.09 14.42 -13.44
N ASN A 131 -18.97 14.99 -13.00
CA ASN A 131 -18.00 15.70 -13.83
C ASN A 131 -16.65 14.97 -13.96
N MET A 132 -16.61 13.65 -13.72
CA MET A 132 -15.37 12.89 -13.87
C MET A 132 -15.01 12.79 -15.37
N PRO A 133 -13.82 13.27 -15.80
CA PRO A 133 -13.39 13.11 -17.17
C PRO A 133 -13.22 11.63 -17.52
N PRO A 134 -13.36 11.24 -18.80
CA PRO A 134 -13.16 9.87 -19.22
C PRO A 134 -11.74 9.40 -18.88
N ILE A 135 -11.65 8.30 -18.13
CA ILE A 135 -10.38 7.69 -17.73
C ILE A 135 -9.94 6.74 -18.84
N PRO A 136 -8.70 6.82 -19.35
CA PRO A 136 -8.25 6.06 -20.53
C PRO A 136 -7.93 4.58 -20.24
N CYS A 137 -8.31 4.08 -19.05
CA CYS A 137 -7.93 2.80 -18.48
C CYS A 137 -9.04 2.27 -17.58
N ASN A 138 -9.01 0.97 -17.26
CA ASN A 138 -9.99 0.34 -16.40
C ASN A 138 -9.78 0.78 -14.93
N ALA A 139 -10.51 1.81 -14.53
CA ALA A 139 -10.44 2.40 -13.20
C ALA A 139 -10.67 1.38 -12.07
N MET A 140 -11.55 0.39 -12.27
CA MET A 140 -11.79 -0.64 -11.26
C MET A 140 -10.58 -1.56 -11.09
N ALA A 141 -9.99 -2.02 -12.20
CA ALA A 141 -8.78 -2.82 -12.17
C ALA A 141 -7.62 -2.06 -11.51
N ASP A 142 -7.49 -0.76 -11.81
CA ASP A 142 -6.47 0.08 -11.22
C ASP A 142 -6.64 0.30 -9.70
N ILE A 143 -7.87 0.55 -9.24
CA ILE A 143 -8.16 0.71 -7.81
C ILE A 143 -7.84 -0.59 -7.05
N ILE A 144 -8.24 -1.75 -7.59
CA ILE A 144 -7.92 -3.05 -6.99
C ILE A 144 -6.42 -3.29 -6.98
N ALA A 145 -5.72 -2.98 -8.06
CA ALA A 145 -4.27 -3.10 -8.15
C ALA A 145 -3.54 -2.20 -7.16
N SER A 146 -3.94 -0.94 -7.07
CA SER A 146 -3.39 0.02 -6.11
C SER A 146 -3.57 -0.43 -4.67
N CYS A 147 -4.75 -0.96 -4.32
CA CYS A 147 -4.99 -1.58 -3.03
C CYS A 147 -4.07 -2.80 -2.81
N THR A 148 -3.98 -3.68 -3.81
CA THR A 148 -3.19 -4.91 -3.73
C THR A 148 -1.71 -4.62 -3.50
N MET A 149 -1.14 -3.68 -4.26
CA MET A 149 0.26 -3.26 -4.12
C MET A 149 0.52 -2.66 -2.73
N LEU A 150 -0.44 -1.91 -2.19
CA LEU A 150 -0.32 -1.35 -0.86
C LEU A 150 -0.39 -2.41 0.24
N GLU A 151 -1.36 -3.32 0.17
CA GLU A 151 -1.47 -4.43 1.11
C GLU A 151 -0.23 -5.32 1.04
N ALA A 152 0.32 -5.57 -0.16
CA ALA A 152 1.58 -6.30 -0.32
C ALA A 152 2.78 -5.54 0.28
N PHE A 153 2.81 -4.21 0.18
CA PHE A 153 3.82 -3.38 0.83
C PHE A 153 3.71 -3.45 2.38
N ILE A 154 2.50 -3.32 2.91
CA ILE A 154 2.22 -3.40 4.34
C ILE A 154 2.58 -4.78 4.90
N ASN A 155 2.41 -5.83 4.09
CA ASN A 155 2.73 -7.21 4.45
C ASN A 155 4.02 -7.70 3.79
N CYS A 156 4.93 -6.79 3.43
CA CYS A 156 6.23 -7.15 2.88
C CYS A 156 6.96 -8.11 3.84
N PRO A 157 7.50 -9.24 3.36
CA PRO A 157 8.22 -10.19 4.20
C PRO A 157 9.38 -9.53 4.94
N ASP A 158 9.56 -9.85 6.21
CA ASP A 158 10.58 -9.22 7.06
C ASP A 158 12.00 -9.37 6.50
N SER A 159 12.30 -10.50 5.85
CA SER A 159 13.58 -10.74 5.18
C SER A 159 13.87 -9.81 3.99
N LYS A 160 12.86 -9.11 3.47
CA LYS A 160 12.95 -8.17 2.34
C LYS A 160 12.68 -6.73 2.75
N TRP A 161 12.28 -6.53 4.00
CA TRP A 161 11.98 -5.23 4.56
C TRP A 161 13.26 -4.50 4.97
N GLN A 162 13.39 -3.24 4.55
CA GLN A 162 14.43 -2.36 5.06
C GLN A 162 14.01 -1.81 6.41
N ASN A 163 14.62 -2.33 7.47
CA ASN A 163 14.33 -1.91 8.83
C ASN A 163 15.04 -0.60 9.18
N ASN A 164 14.48 0.52 8.71
CA ASN A 164 14.90 1.87 9.09
C ASN A 164 13.67 2.73 9.43
N GLU A 165 13.92 3.87 10.08
CA GLU A 165 12.87 4.78 10.55
C GLU A 165 11.94 5.24 9.41
N ALA A 166 12.50 5.62 8.26
CA ALA A 166 11.72 6.11 7.12
C ALA A 166 10.73 5.05 6.62
N CYS A 167 11.18 3.80 6.48
CA CYS A 167 10.34 2.70 6.02
C CYS A 167 9.29 2.31 7.04
N ASN A 168 9.66 2.23 8.31
CA ASN A 168 8.75 1.87 9.39
C ASN A 168 7.63 2.92 9.54
N ASN A 169 7.97 4.20 9.46
CA ASN A 169 7.00 5.29 9.46
C ASN A 169 6.06 5.22 8.25
N ALA A 170 6.58 4.91 7.06
CA ALA A 170 5.75 4.73 5.88
C ALA A 170 4.78 3.53 6.02
N LYS A 171 5.27 2.39 6.54
CA LYS A 171 4.44 1.20 6.82
C LYS A 171 3.32 1.53 7.81
N GLN A 172 3.63 2.26 8.87
CA GLN A 172 2.65 2.68 9.88
C GLN A 172 1.63 3.67 9.32
N TYR A 173 2.05 4.64 8.52
CA TYR A 173 1.17 5.58 7.84
C TYR A 173 0.14 4.83 6.98
N PHE A 174 0.59 3.92 6.12
CA PHE A 174 -0.30 3.19 5.21
C PHE A 174 -1.21 2.17 5.92
N LYS A 175 -0.80 1.66 7.09
CA LYS A 175 -1.69 0.85 7.95
C LYS A 175 -2.83 1.67 8.56
N SER A 176 -2.57 2.95 8.83
CA SER A 176 -3.48 3.79 9.63
C SER A 176 -4.38 4.67 8.76
N CYS A 177 -3.94 5.00 7.54
CA CYS A 177 -4.66 5.90 6.65
C CYS A 177 -5.48 5.13 5.60
N PRO A 178 -6.78 5.46 5.43
CA PRO A 178 -7.61 4.80 4.43
C PRO A 178 -7.15 5.15 3.01
N MET A 179 -7.25 4.19 2.11
CA MET A 179 -7.10 4.40 0.67
C MET A 179 -8.46 4.31 -0.05
N PRO A 180 -8.73 5.22 -1.01
CA PRO A 180 -7.93 6.41 -1.36
C PRO A 180 -7.88 7.44 -0.21
N PRO A 181 -6.87 8.34 -0.16
CA PRO A 181 -6.81 9.38 0.87
C PRO A 181 -8.09 10.22 0.84
N PRO A 182 -8.59 10.69 2.00
CA PRO A 182 -9.78 11.53 2.04
C PRO A 182 -9.55 12.79 1.18
N PRO A 183 -10.59 13.30 0.51
CA PRO A 183 -10.48 14.54 -0.25
C PRO A 183 -9.95 15.65 0.66
N LYS A 184 -9.06 16.49 0.13
CA LYS A 184 -8.62 17.70 0.84
C LYS A 184 -9.86 18.57 1.07
N ALA A 185 -10.14 18.89 2.33
CA ALA A 185 -11.14 19.89 2.71
C ALA A 185 -10.71 21.28 2.21
#